data_AF-A0A4U9VA32-F1
#
_entry.id   AF-A0A4U9VA32-F1
#
_cell.length_a   1.000
_cell.length_b   1.000
_cell.length_c   1.000
_cell.angle_alpha   90.00
_cell.angle_beta   90.00
_cell.angle_gamma   90.00
#
_symmetry.space_group_name_H-M   'P 1'
#
loop_
_entity.id
_entity.type
_entity.pdbx_description
1 polymer ?
#
loop_
_entity_poly.entity_id
_entity_poly.type
_entity_poly.pdbx_seq_one_letter_code
_entity_poly.pdbx_strand_id
1 'polypeptide(L)' 'MALYKLKAPRQFGDMPKGYEFQVVSSTIPTPNAKDVEKEIARLGFNRQAQGYRSPGNFEVKKIS' A
#
# COMPACT_ATOMS: atom_id res chain seq x y z
N MET A 1 6.82 -10.62 -11.17
CA MET A 1 6.42 -9.70 -10.08
C MET A 1 5.90 -8.44 -10.73
N ALA A 2 4.77 -7.93 -10.26
CA ALA A 2 4.17 -6.70 -10.75
C ALA A 2 4.46 -5.57 -9.76
N LEU A 3 4.65 -4.36 -10.30
CA LEU A 3 4.87 -3.16 -9.51
C LEU A 3 3.58 -2.36 -9.44
N TYR A 4 3.11 -2.10 -8.23
CA TYR A 4 1.89 -1.35 -7.98
C TYR A 4 2.23 -0.03 -7.30
N LYS A 5 1.64 1.05 -7.80
CA LYS A 5 1.57 2.32 -7.08
C LYS A 5 0.29 2.33 -6.27
N LEU A 6 0.41 2.53 -4.97
CA LEU A 6 -0.71 2.70 -4.06
C LEU A 6 -0.72 4.16 -3.62
N LYS A 7 -1.90 4.78 -3.69
CA LYS A 7 -2.14 6.11 -3.17
C LYS A 7 -3.19 6.06 -2.09
N ALA A 8 -2.93 6.71 -0.96
CA ALA A 8 -3.87 6.80 0.15
C ALA A 8 -4.97 7.83 -0.17
N PRO A 9 -6.24 7.44 -0.37
CA PRO A 9 -7.33 8.39 -0.65
C PRO A 9 -7.71 9.23 0.59
N ARG A 10 -7.32 8.79 1.78
CA ARG A 10 -7.52 9.45 3.07
C ARG A 10 -6.35 9.19 4.00
N GLN A 11 -6.35 9.82 5.17
CA GLN A 11 -5.34 9.54 6.20
C GLN A 11 -5.52 8.13 6.77
N PHE A 12 -4.42 7.38 6.85
CA PHE A 12 -4.35 6.03 7.40
C PHE A 12 -3.40 6.01 8.59
N GLY A 13 -3.93 6.34 9.78
CA GLY A 13 -3.11 6.52 10.97
C GLY A 13 -2.13 7.68 10.78
N ASP A 14 -0.84 7.36 10.73
CA ASP A 14 0.26 8.30 10.44
C ASP A 14 0.32 8.68 8.95
N MET A 15 -0.03 7.74 8.06
CA MET A 15 0.12 7.96 6.62
C MET A 15 -0.83 9.06 6.14
N PRO A 16 -0.31 10.18 5.59
CA PRO A 16 -1.13 11.31 5.21
C PRO A 16 -1.98 11.01 3.96
N LYS A 17 -3.11 11.72 3.83
CA LYS A 17 -3.93 11.66 2.63
C LYS A 17 -3.10 12.06 1.40
N GLY A 18 -3.24 11.31 0.32
CA GLY A 18 -2.54 11.52 -0.94
C GLY A 18 -1.13 10.95 -0.96
N TYR A 19 -0.66 10.34 0.13
CA TYR A 19 0.65 9.68 0.16
C TYR A 19 0.70 8.54 -0.87
N GLU A 20 1.77 8.51 -1.66
CA GLU A 20 1.97 7.52 -2.71
C GLU A 20 3.19 6.68 -2.40
N PHE A 21 3.08 5.37 -2.56
CA PHE A 21 4.18 4.44 -2.41
C PHE A 21 4.08 3.31 -3.42
N GLN A 22 5.20 2.61 -3.63
CA GLN A 22 5.28 1.51 -4.57
C GLN A 22 5.39 0.19 -3.81
N VAL A 23 4.58 -0.79 -4.20
CA VAL A 23 4.59 -2.14 -3.64
C VAL A 23 4.90 -3.11 -4.76
N VAL A 24 5.95 -3.90 -4.56
CA VAL A 24 6.25 -5.05 -5.41
C VAL A 24 5.41 -6.22 -4.91
N SER A 25 4.55 -6.78 -5.76
CA SER A 25 3.76 -7.96 -5.42
C SER A 25 3.86 -9.03 -6.50
N SER A 26 3.78 -10.29 -6.10
CA SER A 26 3.69 -11.42 -7.04
C SER A 26 2.26 -11.67 -7.52
N THR A 27 1.25 -11.13 -6.85
CA THR A 27 -0.17 -11.31 -7.19
C THR A 27 -0.65 -10.32 -8.26
N ILE A 28 -1.56 -10.79 -9.13
CA ILE A 28 -2.21 -10.04 -10.21
C ILE A 28 -3.72 -10.35 -10.12
N PRO A 29 -4.64 -9.38 -10.28
CA PRO A 29 -4.44 -7.99 -10.73
C PRO A 29 -4.08 -6.99 -9.64
N THR A 30 -4.20 -7.33 -8.36
CA THR A 30 -3.93 -6.44 -7.21
C THR A 30 -2.79 -6.97 -6.35
N PRO A 31 -2.04 -6.09 -5.65
CA PRO A 31 -0.98 -6.51 -4.74
C PRO A 31 -1.54 -7.30 -3.55
N ASN A 32 -0.74 -8.13 -2.89
CA ASN A 32 -1.18 -8.86 -1.70
C ASN A 32 -1.15 -7.95 -0.48
N ALA A 33 -2.10 -8.10 0.43
CA ALA A 33 -2.13 -7.36 1.69
C ALA A 33 -0.83 -7.53 2.51
N LYS A 34 -0.22 -8.71 2.49
CA LYS A 34 1.07 -8.94 3.19
C LYS A 34 2.22 -8.10 2.63
N ASP A 35 2.25 -7.89 1.31
CA ASP A 35 3.30 -7.11 0.67
C ASP A 35 3.10 -5.62 0.93
N VAL A 36 1.85 -5.16 0.87
CA VAL A 36 1.46 -3.80 1.26
C VAL A 36 1.82 -3.53 2.73
N GLU A 37 1.49 -4.44 3.64
CA GLU A 37 1.82 -4.31 5.07
C GLU A 37 3.32 -4.21 5.32
N LYS A 38 4.12 -5.07 4.68
CA LYS A 38 5.57 -5.02 4.77
C LYS A 38 6.13 -3.70 4.27
N GLU A 39 5.61 -3.18 3.16
CA GLU A 39 6.07 -1.91 2.61
C GLU A 39 5.68 -0.74 3.54
N ILE A 40 4.45 -0.72 4.06
CA ILE A 40 4.00 0.28 5.04
C ILE A 40 4.89 0.25 6.30
N ALA A 41 5.23 -0.94 6.80
CA ALA A 41 6.15 -1.10 7.93
C ALA A 41 7.58 -0.64 7.59
N ARG A 42 8.07 -0.92 6.37
CA ARG A 42 9.38 -0.49 5.88
C ARG A 42 9.49 1.03 5.77
N LEU A 43 8.39 1.70 5.39
CA LEU A 43 8.29 3.14 5.33
C LEU A 43 8.20 3.81 6.71
N GLY A 44 8.12 3.02 7.79
CA GLY A 44 8.12 3.52 9.17
C GLY A 44 6.74 3.92 9.70
N PHE A 45 5.66 3.62 8.97
CA PHE A 45 4.32 3.96 9.43
C PHE A 45 3.86 3.07 10.58
N ASN A 46 3.02 3.64 11.44
CA ASN A 46 2.52 2.99 12.65
C ASN A 46 1.66 1.74 12.38
N ARG A 47 1.37 0.97 13.44
CA ARG A 47 0.51 -0.24 13.35
C ARG A 47 -0.89 0.05 12.82
N GLN A 48 -1.40 1.26 13.02
CA GLN A 48 -2.70 1.65 12.50
C GLN A 48 -2.68 1.72 10.96
N ALA A 49 -1.64 2.32 10.37
CA ALA A 49 -1.40 2.31 8.93
C ALA A 49 -1.25 0.89 8.37
N GLN A 50 -0.50 0.02 9.07
CA GLN A 50 -0.33 -1.39 8.71
C GLN A 50 -1.67 -2.15 8.73
N GLY A 51 -2.60 -1.78 9.61
CA GLY A 51 -3.97 -2.31 9.63
C GLY A 51 -4.75 -2.03 8.33
N TYR A 52 -4.41 -0.96 7.60
CA TYR A 52 -5.03 -0.62 6.32
C TYR A 52 -4.43 -1.37 5.12
N ARG A 53 -3.54 -2.34 5.33
CA ARG A 53 -2.86 -3.17 4.32
C ARG A 53 -3.72 -3.74 3.18
N SER A 54 -5.04 -3.79 3.33
CA SER A 54 -5.92 -4.23 2.24
C SER A 54 -5.75 -3.33 1.01
N PRO A 55 -5.40 -3.88 -0.17
CA PRO A 55 -5.22 -3.11 -1.40
C PRO A 55 -6.43 -2.27 -1.78
N GLY A 56 -7.65 -2.75 -1.45
CA GLY A 56 -8.90 -2.05 -1.72
C GLY A 56 -9.08 -0.74 -0.93
N ASN A 57 -8.26 -0.49 0.10
CA ASN A 57 -8.23 0.80 0.79
C ASN A 57 -7.49 1.87 -0.01
N PHE A 58 -6.65 1.47 -0.97
CA PHE A 58 -5.79 2.37 -1.72
C PHE A 58 -6.27 2.53 -3.16
N GLU A 59 -5.94 3.66 -3.76
CA GLU A 59 -5.99 3.81 -5.21
C GLU A 59 -4.81 3.03 -5.80
N VAL A 60 -5.08 1.85 -6.36
CA VAL A 60 -4.06 0.95 -6.91
C VAL A 60 -3.90 1.21 -8.41
N LYS A 61 -2.68 1.55 -8.84
CA LYS A 61 -2.30 1.67 -10.24
C LYS A 61 -1.14 0.73 -10.55
N LYS A 62 -1.36 -0.22 -11.46
CA LYS A 62 -0.27 -1.08 -11.96
C LYS A 62 0.67 -0.24 -12.82
N ILE A 63 1.97 -0.27 -12.50
CA ILE A 63 3.03 0.41 -13.27
C ILE A 63 3.63 -0.55 -14.29
N SER A 64 3.99 -1.77 -13.85
CA SER A 64 4.68 -2.78 -14.68
C SER A 64 4.16 -4.18 -14.35
#